data_AF-X1VBA9-F1
#
_entry.id   AF-X1VBA9-F1
#
_cell.length_a   1.000
_cell.length_b   1.000
_cell.length_c   1.000
_cell.angle_alpha   90.00
_cell.angle_beta   90.00
_cell.angle_gamma   90.00
#
_symmetry.space_group_name_H-M   'P 1'
#
loop_
_entity.id
_entity.type
_entity.pdbx_description
1 polymer ?
#
loop_
_entity_poly.entity_id
_entity_poly.type
_entity_poly.pdbx_seq_one_letter_code
_entity_poly.pdbx_strand_id
1 'polypeptide(L)'
;MYKKALEKEDLFLVVIDIWPNDHIAYADIVLPDAISLERTEVFTALWRNNMKVVVPMLPVVGPLYDTRDISDIYIGLAEKLG
;
A
#
# COMPACT_ATOMS: atom_id res chain seq x y z
N MET A 1 -9.04 -19.09 -11.34
CA MET A 1 -8.19 -19.87 -10.40
C MET A 1 -7.96 -19.11 -9.11
N TYR A 2 -7.48 -17.86 -9.15
CA TYR A 2 -7.22 -17.03 -7.97
C TYR A 2 -8.48 -16.65 -7.16
N LYS A 3 -9.59 -16.23 -7.79
CA LYS A 3 -10.85 -15.88 -7.07
C LYS A 3 -11.36 -17.01 -6.16
N LYS A 4 -11.41 -18.24 -6.65
CA LYS A 4 -11.79 -19.43 -5.86
C LYS A 4 -10.86 -19.70 -4.67
N ALA A 5 -9.60 -19.27 -4.73
CA ALA A 5 -8.67 -19.42 -3.62
C ALA A 5 -8.89 -18.35 -2.54
N LEU A 6 -9.33 -17.15 -2.92
CA LEU A 6 -9.69 -16.07 -2.00
C LEU A 6 -11.03 -16.30 -1.30
N GLU A 7 -11.94 -17.06 -1.91
CA GLU A 7 -13.27 -17.39 -1.34
C GLU A 7 -13.22 -18.53 -0.30
N LYS A 8 -12.03 -18.99 0.10
CA LYS A 8 -11.90 -20.07 1.09
C LYS A 8 -12.26 -19.58 2.49
N GLU A 9 -13.12 -20.31 3.19
CA GLU A 9 -13.58 -19.95 4.54
C GLU A 9 -12.47 -19.99 5.61
N ASP A 10 -11.37 -20.70 5.38
CA ASP A 10 -10.23 -20.79 6.29
C ASP A 10 -9.14 -19.72 6.03
N LEU A 11 -9.36 -18.84 5.06
CA LEU A 11 -8.45 -17.76 4.72
C LEU A 11 -8.84 -16.48 5.46
N PHE A 12 -7.98 -16.00 6.35
CA PHE A 12 -8.06 -14.63 6.86
C PHE A 12 -7.26 -13.70 5.94
N LEU A 13 -7.93 -12.74 5.31
CA LEU A 13 -7.35 -11.86 4.31
C LEU A 13 -7.37 -10.39 4.76
N VAL A 14 -6.18 -9.82 4.88
CA VAL A 14 -5.98 -8.37 5.06
C VAL A 14 -5.47 -7.77 3.76
N VAL A 15 -6.09 -6.70 3.29
CA VAL A 15 -5.66 -5.96 2.10
C VAL A 15 -5.21 -4.56 2.49
N ILE A 16 -4.02 -4.19 2.00
CA ILE A 16 -3.50 -2.83 2.05
C ILE A 16 -3.54 -2.29 0.62
N ASP A 17 -4.37 -1.30 0.35
CA ASP A 17 -4.50 -0.68 -0.97
C ASP A 17 -4.93 0.79 -0.81
N ILE A 18 -4.71 1.54 -1.88
CA ILE A 18 -5.09 2.93 -2.04
C ILE A 18 -6.53 3.02 -2.55
N TRP A 19 -6.92 2.17 -3.51
CA TRP A 19 -8.16 2.30 -4.27
C TRP A 19 -9.11 1.12 -4.04
N PRO A 20 -10.44 1.32 -4.10
CA PRO A 20 -11.43 0.25 -3.95
C PRO A 20 -11.51 -0.66 -5.20
N ASN A 21 -10.48 -1.47 -5.42
CA ASN A 21 -10.40 -2.41 -6.54
C ASN A 21 -11.18 -3.71 -6.27
N ASP A 22 -11.51 -4.47 -7.32
CA ASP A 22 -12.30 -5.71 -7.24
C ASP A 22 -11.79 -6.74 -6.22
N HIS A 23 -10.48 -6.78 -5.95
CA HIS A 23 -9.89 -7.74 -5.03
C HIS A 23 -10.16 -7.40 -3.55
N ILE A 24 -10.51 -6.15 -3.25
CA ILE A 24 -10.85 -5.70 -1.90
C ILE A 24 -12.17 -6.31 -1.42
N ALA A 25 -13.06 -6.66 -2.34
CA ALA A 25 -14.33 -7.30 -2.02
C ALA A 25 -14.17 -8.68 -1.34
N TYR A 26 -12.97 -9.25 -1.36
CA TYR A 26 -12.65 -10.54 -0.73
C TYR A 26 -11.96 -10.39 0.63
N ALA A 27 -11.66 -9.16 1.09
CA ALA A 27 -10.89 -8.92 2.30
C ALA A 27 -11.78 -8.92 3.56
N ASP A 28 -11.27 -9.48 4.66
CA ASP A 28 -11.87 -9.35 5.98
C ASP A 28 -11.57 -7.97 6.60
N ILE A 29 -10.37 -7.46 6.35
CA ILE A 29 -9.90 -6.15 6.81
C ILE A 29 -9.23 -5.40 5.66
N VAL A 30 -9.59 -4.14 5.52
CA VAL A 30 -8.96 -3.20 4.58
C VAL A 30 -8.22 -2.13 5.38
N LEU A 31 -6.94 -1.94 5.10
CA LEU A 31 -6.12 -0.88 5.67
C LEU A 31 -5.75 0.11 4.56
N PRO A 32 -6.22 1.37 4.62
CA PRO A 32 -6.06 2.31 3.52
C PRO A 32 -4.65 2.93 3.48
N ASP A 33 -3.92 2.72 2.37
CA ASP A 33 -2.60 3.35 2.12
C ASP A 33 -2.77 4.75 1.50
N ALA A 34 -1.83 5.64 1.81
CA ALA A 34 -1.71 6.95 1.19
C ALA A 34 -1.02 6.86 -0.17
N ILE A 35 -1.40 7.74 -1.11
CA ILE A 35 -0.76 7.83 -2.43
C ILE A 35 0.63 8.45 -2.37
N SER A 36 1.39 8.25 -3.44
CA SER A 36 2.72 8.85 -3.65
C SER A 36 2.79 10.36 -3.40
N LEU A 37 1.73 11.10 -3.73
CA LEU A 37 1.67 12.55 -3.56
C LEU A 37 1.41 12.99 -2.11
N GLU A 38 1.10 12.06 -1.20
CA GLU A 38 0.78 12.31 0.20
C GLU A 38 1.96 12.02 1.15
N ARG A 39 3.04 11.43 0.64
CA ARG A 39 4.20 11.00 1.42
C ARG A 39 5.53 11.41 0.78
N THR A 40 6.60 11.33 1.58
CA THR A 40 7.96 11.51 1.05
C THR A 40 8.47 10.16 0.57
N GLU A 41 8.91 10.09 -0.68
CA GLU A 41 9.49 8.87 -1.25
C GLU A 41 10.58 9.18 -2.28
N VAL A 42 11.22 8.14 -2.82
CA VAL A 42 12.24 8.27 -3.87
C VAL A 42 11.71 7.67 -5.17
N PHE A 43 11.61 8.49 -6.20
CA PHE A 43 11.28 8.02 -7.55
C PHE A 43 12.55 7.79 -8.37
N THR A 44 12.59 6.65 -9.06
CA THR A 44 13.70 6.30 -9.96
C THR A 44 13.18 6.08 -11.37
N ALA A 45 13.78 6.76 -12.34
CA ALA A 45 13.50 6.53 -13.76
C ALA A 45 14.62 5.69 -14.37
N LEU A 46 14.25 4.55 -14.95
CA LEU A 46 15.18 3.66 -15.63
C LEU A 46 15.17 3.89 -17.15
N TRP A 47 16.33 3.75 -17.78
CA TRP A 47 16.46 3.63 -19.23
C TRP A 47 17.23 2.36 -19.56
N ARG A 48 16.52 1.37 -20.10
CA ARG A 48 17.03 -0.01 -20.22
C ARG A 48 17.50 -0.50 -18.85
N ASN A 49 18.77 -0.85 -18.71
CA ASN A 49 19.36 -1.34 -17.47
C ASN A 49 20.12 -0.26 -16.68
N ASN A 50 20.04 1.01 -17.09
CA ASN A 50 20.74 2.11 -16.42
C ASN A 50 19.74 3.01 -15.69
N MET A 51 20.12 3.44 -14.48
CA MET A 51 19.38 4.46 -13.75
C MET A 51 19.61 5.81 -14.41
N LYS A 52 18.54 6.42 -14.92
CA LYS A 52 18.59 7.71 -15.60
C LYS A 52 18.47 8.87 -14.61
N VAL A 53 17.55 8.75 -13.66
CA VAL A 53 17.26 9.78 -12.67
C VAL A 53 16.88 9.14 -11.34
N VAL A 54 17.33 9.76 -10.24
CA VAL A 54 16.83 9.55 -8.89
C VAL A 54 16.36 10.91 -8.37
N VAL A 55 15.09 11.02 -7.98
CA VAL A 55 14.55 12.26 -7.43
C VAL A 55 13.82 12.01 -6.11
N PRO A 56 13.95 12.91 -5.13
CA PRO A 56 13.06 12.92 -3.99
C PRO A 56 11.67 13.37 -4.46
N MET A 57 10.64 12.61 -4.13
CA MET A 57 9.25 13.05 -4.22
C MET A 57 8.85 13.57 -2.85
N LEU A 58 8.52 14.87 -2.81
CA LEU A 58 8.01 15.52 -1.62
C LEU A 58 6.47 15.50 -1.66
N PRO A 59 5.81 15.43 -0.50
CA PRO A 59 4.36 15.43 -0.44
C PRO A 59 3.81 16.74 -1.01
N VAL A 60 2.85 16.62 -1.91
CA VAL A 60 2.10 17.76 -2.48
C VAL A 60 1.00 18.19 -1.50
N VAL A 61 0.43 17.23 -0.78
CA VAL A 61 -0.55 17.40 0.29
C VAL A 61 -0.24 16.41 1.42
N GLY A 62 -0.84 16.59 2.60
CA GLY A 62 -0.79 15.56 3.65
C GLY A 62 -1.77 14.42 3.37
N PRO A 63 -1.68 13.30 4.12
CA PRO A 63 -2.63 12.20 4.03
C PRO A 63 -4.08 12.67 4.16
N LEU A 64 -4.93 12.21 3.25
CA LEU A 64 -6.35 12.53 3.20
C LEU A 64 -7.16 11.47 3.96
N TYR A 65 -8.19 11.92 4.67
CA TYR A 65 -9.06 11.05 5.47
C TYR A 65 -8.28 10.28 6.56
N ASP A 66 -8.50 8.97 6.69
CA ASP A 66 -7.77 8.09 7.62
C ASP A 66 -6.81 7.17 6.84
N THR A 67 -6.21 7.66 5.75
CA THR A 67 -5.10 6.97 5.08
C THR A 67 -3.81 7.14 5.89
N ARG A 68 -2.91 6.16 5.77
CA ARG A 68 -1.57 6.22 6.37
C ARG A 68 -0.54 5.74 5.38
N ASP A 69 0.71 6.15 5.56
CA ASP A 69 1.80 5.53 4.84
C ASP A 69 1.87 4.04 5.21
N ILE A 70 1.97 3.16 4.23
CA ILE A 70 2.17 1.72 4.43
C ILE A 70 3.29 1.38 5.42
N SER A 71 4.34 2.20 5.50
CA SER A 71 5.41 2.04 6.49
C SER A 71 4.88 2.23 7.92
N ASP A 72 4.05 3.24 8.17
CA ASP A 72 3.40 3.46 9.47
C ASP A 72 2.44 2.31 9.82
N ILE A 73 1.73 1.76 8.82
CA ILE A 73 0.87 0.58 9.00
C ILE A 73 1.71 -0.61 9.48
N TYR A 74 2.83 -0.90 8.82
CA TYR A 74 3.70 -2.01 9.21
C TYR A 74 4.36 -1.79 10.56
N ILE A 75 4.81 -0.58 10.87
CA ILE A 75 5.38 -0.25 12.19
C ILE A 75 4.32 -0.46 13.27
N GLY A 76 3.10 0.03 13.08
CA GLY A 76 2.02 -0.16 14.05
C GLY A 76 1.61 -1.62 14.24
N LEU A 77 1.74 -2.46 13.20
CA LEU A 77 1.59 -3.91 13.32
C LEU A 77 2.74 -4.54 14.11
N ALA A 78 3.98 -4.18 13.81
CA ALA A 78 5.16 -4.69 14.50
C ALA A 78 5.11 -4.36 16.01
N GLU A 79 4.79 -3.13 16.38
CA GLU A 79 4.65 -2.71 17.77
C GLU A 79 3.59 -3.53 18.55
N LYS A 80 2.52 -3.95 17.88
CA LYS A 80 1.45 -4.76 18.49
C LYS A 80 1.82 -6.23 18.63
N LEU A 81 2.71 -6.74 17.77
CA LEU A 81 3.13 -8.13 17.75
C LEU A 81 4.31 -8.41 18.69
N GLY A 82 5.05 -7.35 19.09
CA GLY A 82 6.27 -7.45 19.91
C GLY A 82 7.49 -7.83 19.10
#